data_AF-A0AB73MJH8-F1
#
_entry.id   AF-A0AB73MJH8-F1
#
_cell.length_a   1.000
_cell.length_b   1.000
_cell.length_c   1.000
_cell.angle_alpha   90.00
_cell.angle_beta   90.00
_cell.angle_gamma   90.00
#
_symmetry.space_group_name_H-M   'P 1'
#
loop_
_entity.id
_entity.type
_entity.pdbx_description
1 polymer ?
#
loop_
_entity_poly.entity_id
_entity_poly.type
_entity_poly.pdbx_seq_one_letter_code
_entity_poly.pdbx_strand_id
1 'polypeptide(L)'
;MKQGKVKALVKHPTVEDATARVIGQPAIDLADLAVLTGVHVSTLQRAATRGDLPVPSARIGQRWIIPSAPVRELLHLGEAA
;
A
#
# COMPACT_ATOMS: atom_id res chain seq x y z
N MET A 1 23.69 -32.94 -1.92
CA MET A 1 23.18 -32.04 -0.87
C MET A 1 22.03 -31.22 -1.46
N LYS A 2 20.78 -31.45 -1.04
CA LYS A 2 19.60 -30.73 -1.58
C LYS A 2 19.45 -29.41 -0.80
N GLN A 3 19.74 -28.29 -1.44
CA GLN A 3 19.47 -26.96 -0.88
C GLN A 3 17.95 -26.78 -0.75
N GLY A 4 17.45 -26.72 0.48
CA GLY A 4 16.08 -26.34 0.77
C GLY A 4 15.86 -24.89 0.39
N LYS A 5 14.92 -24.62 -0.52
CA LYS A 5 14.50 -23.25 -0.84
C LYS A 5 13.85 -22.65 0.41
N VAL A 6 14.51 -21.70 1.07
CA VAL A 6 13.88 -20.89 2.12
C VAL A 6 12.84 -20.03 1.42
N LYS A 7 11.56 -20.43 1.51
CA LYS A 7 10.43 -19.63 1.03
C LYS A 7 10.34 -18.42 1.96
N ALA A 8 10.81 -17.26 1.49
CA ALA A 8 10.61 -16.01 2.21
C ALA A 8 9.12 -15.89 2.53
N LEU A 9 8.77 -15.93 3.82
CA LEU A 9 7.41 -15.68 4.27
C LEU A 9 7.10 -14.25 3.87
N VAL A 10 6.24 -14.09 2.85
CA VAL A 10 5.74 -12.78 2.44
C VAL A 10 4.91 -12.27 3.62
N LYS A 11 5.53 -11.44 4.47
CA LYS A 11 4.85 -10.82 5.60
C LYS A 11 3.86 -9.80 5.01
N HIS A 12 2.59 -10.16 4.99
CA HIS A 12 1.53 -9.20 4.66
C HIS A 12 1.63 -8.03 5.65
N PRO A 13 1.59 -6.76 5.18
CA PRO A 13 1.67 -5.62 6.09
C PRO A 13 0.48 -5.66 7.07
N THR A 14 0.75 -5.33 8.33
CA THR A 14 -0.31 -5.07 9.32
C THR A 14 -0.80 -3.63 9.16
N VAL A 15 -1.95 -3.31 9.74
CA VAL A 15 -2.46 -1.92 9.75
C VAL A 15 -1.46 -0.98 10.41
N GLU A 16 -0.81 -1.43 11.49
CA GLU A 16 0.22 -0.67 12.20
C GLU A 16 1.45 -0.43 11.31
N ASP A 17 1.96 -1.47 10.65
CA ASP A 17 3.11 -1.37 9.74
C ASP A 17 2.78 -0.41 8.57
N ALA A 18 1.58 -0.53 7.98
CA ALA A 18 1.14 0.32 6.87
C ALA A 18 0.94 1.79 7.30
N THR A 19 0.38 2.01 8.50
CA THR A 19 0.20 3.37 9.06
C THR A 19 1.55 4.02 9.31
N ALA A 20 2.51 3.30 9.91
CA ALA A 20 3.86 3.80 10.13
C ALA A 20 4.56 4.18 8.82
N ARG A 21 4.35 3.43 7.74
CA ARG A 21 4.90 3.76 6.41
C ARG A 21 4.23 4.98 5.79
N VAL A 22 2.92 5.10 5.84
CA VAL A 22 2.21 6.29 5.32
C VAL A 22 2.65 7.57 6.04
N ILE A 23 2.93 7.49 7.34
CA ILE A 23 3.43 8.63 8.11
C ILE A 23 4.91 8.90 7.77
N GLY A 24 5.77 7.87 7.80
CA GLY A 24 7.22 8.03 7.73
C GLY A 24 7.84 8.05 6.33
N GLN A 25 7.12 7.62 5.29
CA GLN A 25 7.65 7.48 3.93
C GLN A 25 6.89 8.38 2.94
N PRO A 26 7.55 8.84 1.87
CA PRO A 26 6.92 9.71 0.86
C PRO A 26 5.88 8.99 0.00
N ALA A 27 5.97 7.66 -0.12
CA ALA A 27 5.04 6.84 -0.88
C ALA A 27 4.90 5.45 -0.27
N ILE A 28 3.78 4.81 -0.54
CA ILE A 28 3.46 3.42 -0.20
C ILE A 28 3.05 2.62 -1.44
N ASP A 29 2.84 1.32 -1.27
CA ASP A 29 2.36 0.42 -2.32
C ASP A 29 0.86 0.06 -2.16
N LEU A 30 0.33 -0.73 -3.09
CA LEU A 30 -1.07 -1.18 -3.04
C LEU A 30 -1.37 -2.13 -1.89
N ALA A 31 -0.38 -2.85 -1.36
CA ALA A 31 -0.61 -3.75 -0.23
C ALA A 31 -0.82 -2.95 1.06
N ASP A 32 -0.04 -1.88 1.25
CA ASP A 32 -0.25 -0.94 2.34
C ASP A 32 -1.61 -0.24 2.23
N LEU A 33 -1.96 0.26 1.03
CA LEU A 33 -3.28 0.87 0.81
C LEU A 33 -4.43 -0.11 1.05
N ALA A 34 -4.29 -1.37 0.61
CA ALA A 34 -5.29 -2.43 0.81
C ALA A 34 -5.61 -2.65 2.29
N VAL A 35 -4.57 -2.69 3.12
CA VAL A 35 -4.70 -2.91 4.55
C VAL A 35 -5.31 -1.69 5.24
N LEU A 36 -4.90 -0.48 4.85
CA LEU A 36 -5.42 0.76 5.42
C LEU A 36 -6.90 1.01 5.09
N THR A 37 -7.34 0.68 3.87
CA THR A 37 -8.73 0.89 3.45
C THR A 37 -9.62 -0.33 3.72
N GLY A 38 -9.06 -1.44 4.19
CA GLY A 38 -9.78 -2.72 4.33
C GLY A 38 -10.26 -3.32 3.00
N VAL A 39 -9.69 -2.88 1.87
CA VAL A 39 -10.08 -3.35 0.53
C VAL A 39 -9.11 -4.42 0.07
N HIS A 40 -9.62 -5.53 -0.45
CA HIS A 40 -8.76 -6.60 -0.95
C HIS A 40 -7.81 -6.12 -2.07
N VAL A 41 -6.54 -6.52 -2.02
CA VAL A 41 -5.48 -6.02 -2.92
C VAL A 41 -5.79 -6.22 -4.40
N SER A 42 -6.48 -7.30 -4.78
CA SER A 42 -6.87 -7.55 -6.17
C SER A 42 -7.90 -6.53 -6.68
N THR A 43 -8.78 -6.03 -5.81
CA THR A 43 -9.74 -4.97 -6.12
C THR A 43 -9.02 -3.66 -6.36
N LEU A 44 -8.07 -3.30 -5.48
CA LEU A 44 -7.25 -2.10 -5.67
C LEU A 44 -6.36 -2.18 -6.92
N GLN A 45 -5.79 -3.34 -7.25
CA GLN A 45 -5.04 -3.51 -8.50
C GLN A 45 -5.91 -3.23 -9.74
N ARG A 46 -7.16 -3.72 -9.75
CA ARG A 46 -8.11 -3.46 -10.83
C ARG A 46 -8.47 -1.98 -10.89
N ALA A 47 -8.76 -1.34 -9.75
CA ALA A 47 -9.05 0.08 -9.67
C ALA A 47 -7.87 0.95 -10.14
N ALA A 48 -6.65 0.64 -9.68
CA ALA A 48 -5.41 1.33 -10.08
C ALA A 48 -5.18 1.23 -11.59
N THR A 49 -5.41 0.04 -12.16
CA THR A 49 -5.27 -0.18 -13.62
C THR A 49 -6.27 0.64 -14.43
N ARG A 50 -7.47 0.90 -13.89
CA ARG A 50 -8.50 1.73 -14.53
C ARG A 50 -8.37 3.22 -14.23
N GLY A 51 -7.55 3.60 -13.25
CA GLY A 51 -7.44 4.99 -12.78
C GLY A 51 -8.54 5.40 -11.79
N ASP A 52 -9.21 4.44 -11.15
CA ASP A 52 -10.37 4.69 -10.27
C ASP A 52 -9.98 4.81 -8.78
N LEU A 53 -8.69 4.91 -8.46
CA LEU A 53 -8.29 5.05 -7.05
C LEU A 53 -8.68 6.43 -6.52
N PRO A 54 -9.10 6.52 -5.24
CA PRO A 54 -9.44 7.80 -4.61
C PRO A 54 -8.21 8.69 -4.34
N VAL A 55 -7.01 8.20 -4.64
CA VAL A 55 -5.74 8.91 -4.51
C VAL A 55 -4.94 8.79 -5.80
N PRO A 56 -4.07 9.78 -6.12
CA PRO A 56 -3.14 9.67 -7.23
C PRO A 56 -2.30 8.39 -7.12
N SER A 57 -2.08 7.74 -8.25
CA SER A 57 -1.21 6.57 -8.32
C SER A 57 -0.42 6.57 -9.62
N ALA A 58 0.79 6.04 -9.56
CA ALA A 58 1.65 5.84 -10.72
C ALA A 58 2.15 4.40 -10.73
N ARG A 59 2.45 3.88 -11.93
CA ARG A 59 3.08 2.58 -12.10
C ARG A 59 4.46 2.75 -12.71
N ILE A 60 5.48 2.23 -12.03
CA ILE A 60 6.85 2.15 -12.53
C ILE A 60 7.22 0.67 -12.65
N GLY A 61 7.27 0.19 -13.90
CA GLY A 61 7.45 -1.22 -14.21
C GLY A 61 6.31 -2.08 -13.62
N GLN A 62 6.65 -2.95 -12.67
CA GLN A 62 5.68 -3.83 -11.99
C GLN A 62 5.19 -3.27 -10.64
N ARG A 63 5.69 -2.11 -10.21
CA ARG A 63 5.40 -1.54 -8.90
C ARG A 63 4.42 -0.38 -9.02
N TRP A 64 3.44 -0.38 -8.12
CA TRP A 64 2.54 0.76 -7.92
C TRP A 64 3.13 1.67 -6.85
N ILE A 65 3.06 2.96 -7.11
CA ILE A 65 3.55 4.02 -6.24
C ILE A 65 2.36 4.91 -5.92
N ILE A 66 2.04 5.02 -4.64
CA ILE A 66 0.95 5.85 -4.13
C ILE A 66 1.57 6.89 -3.19
N PRO A 67 1.53 8.19 -3.53
CA PRO A 67 2.05 9.22 -2.66
C PRO A 67 1.34 9.22 -1.30
N SER A 68 2.11 9.31 -0.21
CA SER A 68 1.56 9.19 1.13
C SER A 68 0.73 10.40 1.56
N ALA A 69 1.01 11.60 1.04
CA ALA A 69 0.29 12.82 1.46
C ALA A 69 -1.23 12.76 1.15
N PRO A 70 -1.68 12.47 -0.09
CA PRO A 70 -3.10 12.27 -0.38
C PRO A 70 -3.74 11.12 0.42
N VAL A 71 -2.98 10.07 0.76
CA VAL A 71 -3.47 8.96 1.58
C VAL A 71 -3.71 9.42 3.02
N ARG A 72 -2.82 10.24 3.57
CA ARG A 72 -3.01 10.82 4.91
C ARG A 72 -4.24 11.72 4.96
N GLU A 73 -4.45 12.54 3.94
CA GLU A 73 -5.64 13.40 3.81
C GLU A 73 -6.92 12.55 3.72
N LEU A 74 -6.94 11.53 2.85
CA LEU A 74 -8.09 10.64 2.68
C LEU A 74 -8.49 9.93 3.98
N LEU A 75 -7.50 9.53 4.78
CA LEU A 75 -7.70 8.76 6.01
C LEU A 75 -7.74 9.62 7.27
N HIS A 76 -7.67 10.95 7.15
CA HIS A 76 -7.58 11.89 8.26
C HIS A 76 -6.42 11.57 9.25
N LEU A 77 -5.29 11.08 8.71
CA LEU A 77 -4.11 10.74 9.50
C LEU A 77 -3.22 11.97 9.69
N GLY A 78 -3.26 12.57 10.87
CA GLY A 78 -2.42 13.73 11.23
C GLY A 78 -3.19 15.01 11.55
N GLU A 79 -4.51 15.03 11.39
CA GLU A 79 -5.34 15.98 12.14
C GLU A 79 -5.46 15.47 13.57
N ALA A 80 -4.85 16.18 14.51
CA ALA A 80 -5.26 16.06 15.90
C ALA A 80 -6.70 16.58 15.98
N ALA A 81 -7.62 15.73 16.43
CA ALA A 81 -8.90 16.19 16.96
C ALA A 81 -8.69 17.08 18.19
#